data_AF-A0AAN6H9H5-F1
#
_entry.id   AF-A0AAN6H9H5-F1
#
_cell.length_a   1.000
_cell.length_b   1.000
_cell.length_c   1.000
_cell.angle_alpha   90.00
_cell.angle_beta   90.00
_cell.angle_gamma   90.00
#
_symmetry.space_group_name_H-M   'P 1'
#
loop_
_entity.id
_entity.type
_entity.pdbx_description
1 polymer ?
#
loop_
_entity_poly.entity_id
_entity_poly.type
_entity_poly.pdbx_seq_one_letter_code
_entity_poly.pdbx_strand_id
1 'polypeptide(L)'
;MQSDSQGFSLEDKRWLGFAVADIKDTARNGDVLTQLSLPAKQKVVHALCDAHLIRHYEYEFDDFVAGKGSGLSILLHGPPGVGKTMPAEAMSEHLQRPLYSISAGGLGTVAQTLEARLSEIFTMADRWNALLLLDEADLC
;
A
#
# COMPACT_ATOMS: atom_id res chain seq x y z
N MET A 1 -35.56 2.80 3.24
CA MET A 1 -34.50 3.34 4.09
C MET A 1 -33.19 2.84 3.51
N GLN A 2 -32.44 3.73 2.87
CA GLN A 2 -31.10 3.43 2.36
C GLN A 2 -30.19 3.38 3.60
N SER A 3 -29.59 2.24 3.89
CA SER A 3 -28.72 2.06 5.05
C SER A 3 -27.34 2.64 4.70
N ASP A 4 -27.12 3.90 5.08
CA ASP A 4 -25.79 4.50 5.05
C ASP A 4 -24.95 3.92 6.19
N SER A 5 -23.77 3.38 5.85
CA SER A 5 -22.80 2.87 6.84
C SER A 5 -21.57 3.76 6.84
N GLN A 6 -20.93 3.90 8.00
CA GLN A 6 -19.64 4.57 8.08
C GLN A 6 -18.54 3.70 7.48
N GLY A 7 -17.71 4.30 6.65
CA GLY A 7 -16.52 3.67 6.07
C GLY A 7 -15.35 4.65 6.06
N PHE A 8 -14.14 4.15 5.87
CA PHE A 8 -12.94 4.97 5.72
C PHE A 8 -12.59 5.11 4.23
N SER A 9 -12.48 6.34 3.73
CA SER A 9 -11.99 6.63 2.38
C SER A 9 -10.45 6.63 2.41
N LEU A 10 -9.82 5.74 1.64
CA LEU A 10 -8.36 5.72 1.49
C LEU A 10 -7.84 6.93 0.70
N GLU A 11 -8.64 7.43 -0.24
CA GLU A 11 -8.31 8.61 -1.06
C GLU A 11 -8.39 9.90 -0.21
N ASP A 12 -9.51 10.12 0.48
CA ASP A 12 -9.71 11.32 1.32
C ASP A 12 -9.04 11.20 2.70
N LYS A 13 -8.63 9.99 3.10
CA LYS A 13 -8.04 9.67 4.40
C LYS A 13 -8.91 10.08 5.59
N ARG A 14 -10.23 9.86 5.49
CA ARG A 14 -11.21 10.20 6.52
C ARG A 14 -12.42 9.27 6.52
N TRP A 15 -13.13 9.25 7.64
CA TRP A 15 -14.40 8.55 7.77
C TRP A 15 -15.53 9.31 7.08
N LEU A 16 -16.28 8.62 6.22
CA LEU A 16 -17.42 9.14 5.47
C LEU A 16 -18.61 8.19 5.57
N GLY A 17 -19.82 8.69 5.26
CA GLY A 17 -20.99 7.85 5.05
C GLY A 17 -20.99 7.30 3.63
N PHE A 18 -21.14 5.99 3.48
CA PHE A 18 -21.21 5.32 2.20
C PHE A 18 -22.56 4.62 2.03
N ALA A 19 -23.16 4.79 0.86
CA ALA A 19 -24.33 4.04 0.44
C ALA A 19 -23.90 2.60 0.11
N VAL A 20 -24.05 1.69 1.08
CA VAL A 20 -23.62 0.28 0.94
C VAL A 20 -24.38 -0.45 -0.16
N ALA A 21 -25.58 0.01 -0.50
CA ALA A 21 -26.43 -0.58 -1.52
C ALA A 21 -25.81 -0.55 -2.94
N ASP A 22 -24.86 0.37 -3.20
CA ASP A 22 -24.27 0.58 -4.52
C ASP A 22 -22.79 0.15 -4.59
N ILE A 23 -22.32 -0.63 -3.61
CA ILE A 23 -20.97 -1.19 -3.64
C ILE A 23 -20.88 -2.16 -4.82
N LYS A 24 -19.90 -1.92 -5.68
CA LYS A 24 -19.54 -2.79 -6.80
C LYS A 24 -18.08 -3.18 -6.64
N ASP A 25 -17.75 -4.38 -7.10
CA ASP A 25 -16.36 -4.75 -7.26
C ASP A 25 -15.69 -3.76 -8.22
N THR A 26 -14.48 -3.34 -7.86
CA THR A 26 -13.65 -2.52 -8.72
C THR A 26 -13.34 -3.30 -10.00
N ALA A 27 -13.64 -2.70 -11.15
CA ALA A 27 -13.45 -3.35 -12.44
C ALA A 27 -11.97 -3.76 -12.61
N ARG A 28 -11.73 -5.07 -12.74
CA ARG A 28 -10.40 -5.62 -12.98
C ARG A 28 -9.87 -5.11 -14.31
N ASN A 29 -8.83 -4.28 -14.27
CA ASN A 29 -8.08 -3.98 -15.48
C ASN A 29 -6.97 -5.03 -15.65
N GLY A 30 -7.37 -6.27 -15.94
CA GLY A 30 -6.43 -7.40 -16.09
C GLY A 30 -5.37 -7.19 -17.18
N ASP A 31 -5.59 -6.20 -18.04
CA ASP A 31 -4.72 -5.85 -19.15
C ASP A 31 -3.61 -4.85 -18.78
N VAL A 32 -3.66 -4.21 -17.60
CA VAL A 32 -2.61 -3.25 -17.18
C VAL A 32 -1.26 -3.94 -17.02
N LEU A 33 -1.25 -5.17 -16.49
CA LEU A 33 -0.01 -5.91 -16.27
C LEU A 33 0.59 -6.47 -17.56
N THR A 34 -0.23 -6.81 -18.55
CA THR A 34 0.22 -7.25 -19.89
C THR A 34 0.67 -6.07 -20.76
N GLN A 35 0.08 -4.88 -20.56
CA GLN A 35 0.42 -3.66 -21.29
C GLN A 35 1.55 -2.84 -20.66
N LEU A 36 1.80 -2.98 -19.35
CA LEU A 36 3.04 -2.48 -18.76
C LEU A 36 4.19 -3.34 -19.27
N SER A 37 4.82 -2.87 -20.35
CA SER A 37 6.21 -3.22 -20.66
C SER A 37 7.10 -2.68 -19.54
N LEU A 38 7.07 -3.35 -18.39
CA LEU A 38 7.85 -3.03 -17.20
C LEU A 38 9.33 -3.03 -17.60
N PRO A 39 10.03 -1.87 -17.54
CA PRO A 39 11.47 -1.84 -17.74
C PRO A 39 12.14 -2.84 -16.80
N ALA A 40 13.30 -3.40 -17.19
CA ALA A 40 13.96 -4.50 -16.47
C ALA A 40 14.10 -4.27 -14.94
N LYS A 41 14.20 -3.02 -14.50
CA LYS A 41 14.28 -2.63 -13.08
C LYS A 41 12.97 -2.86 -12.29
N GLN A 42 11.80 -2.74 -12.92
CA GLN A 42 10.51 -2.93 -12.26
C GLN A 42 10.19 -4.42 -12.05
N LYS A 43 10.75 -5.31 -12.88
CA LYS A 43 10.61 -6.77 -12.74
C LYS A 43 11.19 -7.30 -11.42
N VAL A 44 12.20 -6.63 -10.87
CA VAL A 44 12.81 -7.01 -9.58
C VAL A 44 11.82 -6.76 -8.43
N VAL A 45 11.10 -5.64 -8.46
CA VAL A 45 10.08 -5.31 -7.46
C VAL A 45 8.97 -6.36 -7.47
N HIS A 46 8.46 -6.70 -8.66
CA HIS A 46 7.48 -7.78 -8.82
C HIS A 46 7.97 -9.11 -8.26
N ALA A 47 9.17 -9.55 -8.65
CA ALA A 47 9.73 -10.82 -8.18
C ALA A 47 9.91 -10.85 -6.65
N LEU A 48 10.31 -9.74 -6.03
CA LEU A 48 10.45 -9.64 -4.57
C LEU A 48 9.09 -9.74 -3.88
N CYS A 49 8.08 -9.04 -4.39
CA CYS A 49 6.73 -9.09 -3.84
C CYS A 49 6.11 -10.49 -4.00
N ASP A 50 6.21 -11.11 -5.17
CA ASP A 50 5.69 -12.46 -5.42
C ASP A 50 6.37 -13.50 -4.53
N ALA A 51 7.71 -13.46 -4.43
CA ALA A 51 8.46 -14.36 -3.57
C ALA A 51 8.08 -14.17 -2.08
N HIS A 52 7.85 -12.92 -1.66
CA HIS A 52 7.45 -12.63 -0.29
C HIS A 52 6.02 -13.11 0.02
N LEU A 53 5.08 -12.96 -0.92
CA LEU A 53 3.74 -13.52 -0.77
C LEU A 53 3.75 -15.04 -0.64
N ILE A 54 4.50 -15.74 -1.51
CA ILE A 54 4.59 -17.21 -1.48
C ILE A 54 5.13 -17.67 -0.11
N ARG A 55 6.17 -17.01 0.40
CA ARG A 55 6.74 -17.33 1.71
C ARG A 55 5.75 -17.11 2.86
N HIS A 56 4.92 -16.08 2.78
CA HIS A 56 3.86 -15.83 3.77
C HIS A 56 2.81 -16.93 3.79
N TYR A 57 2.42 -17.45 2.61
CA TYR A 57 1.45 -18.54 2.52
C TYR A 57 2.01 -19.91 2.95
N GLU A 58 3.31 -20.17 2.73
CA GLU A 58 3.93 -21.46 3.05
C GLU A 58 4.45 -21.58 4.50
N TYR A 59 4.76 -20.46 5.16
CA TYR A 59 5.41 -20.43 6.48
C TYR A 59 4.63 -19.61 7.52
N GLU A 60 3.31 -19.80 7.62
CA GLU A 60 2.44 -19.14 8.62
C GLU A 60 2.81 -19.46 10.09
N PHE A 61 3.90 -20.16 10.36
CA PHE A 61 4.27 -20.66 11.69
C PHE A 61 5.79 -20.72 11.94
N ASP A 62 6.50 -19.58 11.99
CA ASP A 62 7.69 -19.46 12.86
C ASP A 62 8.15 -18.00 13.07
N ASP A 63 7.26 -17.11 13.54
CA ASP A 63 7.69 -15.88 14.21
C ASP A 63 7.44 -16.06 15.70
N PHE A 64 8.41 -16.67 16.40
CA PHE A 64 8.41 -16.83 17.87
C PHE A 64 8.27 -15.48 18.62
N VAL A 65 8.49 -14.37 17.92
CA VAL A 65 8.21 -13.01 18.39
C VAL A 65 7.03 -12.45 17.59
N ALA A 66 5.87 -12.35 18.24
CA ALA A 66 4.71 -11.69 17.66
C ALA A 66 5.08 -10.27 17.16
N GLY A 67 4.98 -10.05 15.85
CA GLY A 67 5.17 -8.74 15.22
C GLY A 67 6.56 -8.45 14.62
N LYS A 68 7.44 -9.44 14.45
CA LYS A 68 8.78 -9.20 13.85
C LYS A 68 9.20 -10.28 12.86
N GLY A 69 9.21 -9.96 11.55
CA GLY A 69 9.94 -10.77 10.57
C GLY A 69 9.25 -10.93 9.22
N SER A 70 8.00 -10.53 9.11
CA SER A 70 7.15 -10.85 7.96
C SER A 70 6.86 -9.68 7.03
N GLY A 71 7.45 -8.50 7.23
CA GLY A 71 7.21 -7.32 6.37
C GLY A 71 8.22 -7.21 5.23
N LEU A 72 7.75 -6.96 4.00
CA LEU A 72 8.60 -6.52 2.88
C LEU A 72 8.64 -4.99 2.82
N SER A 73 9.83 -4.41 2.94
CA SER A 73 10.05 -2.97 2.72
C SER A 73 11.00 -2.78 1.54
N ILE A 74 10.60 -1.93 0.59
CA ILE A 74 11.35 -1.65 -0.64
C ILE A 74 11.61 -0.14 -0.71
N LEU A 75 12.87 0.24 -0.83
CA LEU A 75 13.29 1.62 -1.08
C LEU A 75 13.64 1.80 -2.56
N LEU A 76 12.87 2.65 -3.26
CA LEU A 76 13.15 3.03 -4.64
C LEU A 76 13.77 4.42 -4.66
N HIS A 77 15.03 4.53 -5.11
CA HIS A 77 15.76 5.80 -5.16
C HIS A 77 16.24 6.12 -6.59
N GLY A 78 16.40 7.41 -6.89
CA GLY A 78 16.82 7.89 -8.21
C GLY A 78 16.33 9.33 -8.48
N PRO A 79 16.73 9.94 -9.60
CA PRO A 79 16.34 11.30 -9.97
C PRO A 79 14.81 11.52 -9.98
N PRO A 80 14.32 12.75 -9.81
CA PRO A 80 12.90 13.05 -9.97
C PRO A 80 12.42 12.71 -11.40
N GLY A 81 11.17 12.25 -11.53
CA GLY A 81 10.57 11.95 -12.84
C GLY A 81 10.91 10.59 -13.46
N VAL A 82 11.69 9.71 -12.80
CA VAL A 82 12.03 8.37 -13.32
C VAL A 82 10.96 7.30 -13.05
N GLY A 83 9.76 7.70 -12.63
CA GLY A 83 8.64 6.77 -12.40
C GLY A 83 8.86 5.82 -11.21
N LYS A 84 9.37 6.32 -10.08
CA LYS A 84 9.58 5.53 -8.85
C LYS A 84 8.27 5.09 -8.17
N THR A 85 7.21 5.88 -8.35
CA THR A 85 5.88 5.63 -7.79
C THR A 85 5.10 4.57 -8.60
N MET A 86 5.32 4.52 -9.92
CA MET A 86 4.62 3.62 -10.85
C MET A 86 4.72 2.13 -10.48
N PRO A 87 5.87 1.59 -10.00
CA PRO A 87 5.94 0.23 -9.48
C PRO A 87 4.98 -0.06 -8.33
N ALA A 88 4.76 0.88 -7.42
CA ALA A 88 3.86 0.66 -6.28
C ALA A 88 2.39 0.56 -6.73
N GLU A 89 1.99 1.39 -7.70
CA GLU A 89 0.67 1.32 -8.33
C GLU A 89 0.47 0.00 -9.08
N ALA A 90 1.44 -0.38 -9.92
CA ALA A 90 1.41 -1.65 -10.65
C ALA A 90 1.35 -2.86 -9.71
N MET A 91 2.07 -2.81 -8.57
CA MET A 91 2.02 -3.86 -7.56
C MET A 91 0.69 -3.90 -6.82
N SER A 92 0.09 -2.75 -6.49
CA SER A 92 -1.26 -2.68 -5.89
C SER A 92 -2.30 -3.35 -6.77
N GLU A 93 -2.25 -3.09 -8.08
CA GLU A 93 -3.10 -3.78 -9.04
C GLU A 93 -2.77 -5.28 -9.14
N HIS A 94 -1.50 -5.66 -9.27
CA HIS A 94 -1.08 -7.07 -9.36
C HIS A 94 -1.53 -7.89 -8.15
N LEU A 95 -1.34 -7.35 -6.95
CA LEU A 95 -1.66 -8.03 -5.68
C LEU A 95 -3.14 -7.93 -5.33
N GLN A 96 -3.93 -7.14 -6.08
CA GLN A 96 -5.34 -6.83 -5.80
C GLN A 96 -5.52 -6.29 -4.37
N ARG A 97 -4.62 -5.39 -3.97
CA ARG A 97 -4.59 -4.77 -2.63
C ARG A 97 -4.63 -3.27 -2.78
N PRO A 98 -5.36 -2.53 -1.94
CA PRO A 98 -5.38 -1.08 -2.01
C PRO A 98 -3.98 -0.47 -1.87
N LEU A 99 -3.71 0.64 -2.56
CA LEU A 99 -2.51 1.45 -2.35
C LEU A 99 -2.82 2.57 -1.37
N TYR A 100 -2.20 2.55 -0.19
CA TYR A 100 -2.29 3.64 0.77
C TYR A 100 -1.06 4.54 0.64
N SER A 101 -1.21 5.65 -0.08
CA SER A 101 -0.09 6.57 -0.39
C SER A 101 -0.04 7.76 0.56
N ILE A 102 1.16 8.11 1.03
CA ILE A 102 1.41 9.18 1.99
C ILE A 102 2.66 9.94 1.58
N SER A 103 2.57 11.27 1.44
CA SER A 103 3.74 12.13 1.31
C SER A 103 4.38 12.32 2.68
N ALA A 104 5.69 12.10 2.76
CA ALA A 104 6.44 12.24 4.00
C ALA A 104 6.40 13.68 4.55
N GLY A 105 6.29 14.68 3.67
CA GLY A 105 6.09 16.08 4.08
C GLY A 105 4.77 16.31 4.85
N GLY A 106 3.76 15.46 4.64
CA GLY A 106 2.48 15.53 5.36
C GLY A 106 2.50 14.94 6.77
N LEU A 107 3.56 14.23 7.16
CA LEU A 107 3.66 13.58 8.46
C LEU A 107 4.02 14.56 9.60
N GLY A 108 4.69 15.66 9.25
CA GLY A 108 5.20 16.65 10.21
C GLY A 108 6.50 16.20 10.89
N THR A 109 7.19 17.15 11.53
CA THR A 109 8.55 16.96 12.07
C THR A 109 8.58 16.77 13.60
N VAL A 110 7.44 16.92 14.27
CA VAL A 110 7.35 16.77 15.73
C VAL A 110 7.22 15.28 16.06
N ALA A 111 8.23 14.75 16.77
CA ALA A 111 8.40 13.32 17.03
C ALA A 111 7.15 12.64 17.63
N GLN A 112 6.53 13.23 18.64
CA GLN A 112 5.37 12.64 19.32
C GLN A 112 4.15 12.53 18.39
N THR A 113 3.90 13.54 17.56
CA THR A 113 2.79 13.53 16.61
C THR A 113 3.08 12.62 15.42
N LEU A 114 4.35 12.54 15.01
CA LEU A 114 4.80 11.66 13.94
C LEU A 114 4.59 10.19 14.31
N GLU A 115 5.00 9.78 15.51
CA GLU A 115 4.83 8.41 15.98
C GLU A 115 3.35 8.00 16.04
N ALA A 116 2.49 8.87 16.60
CA ALA A 116 1.05 8.63 16.65
C ALA A 116 0.43 8.48 15.25
N ARG A 117 0.81 9.36 14.30
CA ARG A 117 0.32 9.30 12.92
C ARG A 117 0.79 8.06 12.19
N LEU A 118 2.08 7.71 12.30
CA LEU A 118 2.61 6.49 11.68
C LEU A 118 1.90 5.25 12.24
N SER A 119 1.65 5.19 13.55
CA SER A 119 0.91 4.09 14.16
C SER A 119 -0.51 3.94 13.59
N GLU A 120 -1.23 5.05 13.41
CA GLU A 120 -2.55 5.07 12.77
C GLU A 120 -2.48 4.61 11.29
N ILE A 121 -1.48 5.09 10.56
CA ILE A 121 -1.22 4.74 9.17
C ILE A 121 -0.97 3.24 9.01
N PHE A 122 -0.08 2.67 9.81
CA PHE A 122 0.24 1.24 9.77
C PHE A 122 -0.98 0.41 10.17
N THR A 123 -1.73 0.85 11.18
CA THR A 123 -2.97 0.17 11.59
C THR A 123 -4.02 0.17 10.47
N MET A 124 -4.15 1.27 9.73
CA MET A 124 -5.06 1.33 8.60
C MET A 124 -4.58 0.45 7.44
N ALA A 125 -3.30 0.53 7.09
CA ALA A 125 -2.73 -0.30 6.03
C ALA A 125 -2.92 -1.80 6.32
N ASP A 126 -2.71 -2.23 7.56
CA ASP A 126 -2.92 -3.61 8.02
C ASP A 126 -4.39 -4.04 7.89
N ARG A 127 -5.33 -3.24 8.43
CA ARG A 127 -6.78 -3.54 8.36
C ARG A 127 -7.31 -3.69 6.94
N TRP A 128 -6.76 -2.93 6.00
CA TRP A 128 -7.14 -2.98 4.59
C TRP A 128 -6.30 -3.95 3.78
N ASN A 129 -5.33 -4.63 4.40
CA ASN A 129 -4.32 -5.45 3.72
C ASN A 129 -3.68 -4.69 2.54
N ALA A 130 -3.38 -3.41 2.74
CA ALA A 130 -2.96 -2.46 1.72
C ALA A 130 -1.43 -2.44 1.54
N LEU A 131 -0.97 -2.07 0.35
CA LEU A 131 0.41 -1.62 0.17
C LEU A 131 0.54 -0.19 0.69
N LEU A 132 1.48 0.05 1.59
CA LEU A 132 1.81 1.39 2.07
C LEU A 132 2.91 1.99 1.18
N LEU A 133 2.63 3.14 0.57
CA LEU A 133 3.62 3.93 -0.16
C LEU A 133 3.94 5.20 0.62
N LEU A 134 5.22 5.38 0.94
CA LEU A 134 5.77 6.62 1.46
C LEU A 134 6.49 7.35 0.32
N ASP A 135 5.89 8.42 -0.19
CA ASP A 135 6.47 9.25 -1.25
C ASP A 135 7.24 10.44 -0.64
N GLU A 136 8.22 10.98 -1.39
CA GLU A 136 9.02 12.16 -1.01
C GLU A 136 9.74 12.05 0.35
N ALA A 137 10.18 10.84 0.71
CA ALA A 137 10.85 10.56 1.98
C ALA A 137 12.20 11.30 2.15
N ASP A 138 12.74 11.90 1.08
CA ASP A 138 13.95 12.73 1.08
C ASP A 138 13.71 14.19 1.45
N LEU A 139 12.45 14.63 1.61
CA LEU A 139 12.08 15.99 1.97
C LEU A 139 11.89 16.22 3.49
N CYS A 140 12.14 15.20 4.33
CA CYS A 140 11.95 15.22 5.79
C CYS A 140 13.24 15.47 6.58
#